data_AF-A0A965AHT1-F1
#
_entry.id   AF-A0A965AHT1-F1
#
_cell.length_a   1.000
_cell.length_b   1.000
_cell.length_c   1.000
_cell.angle_alpha   90.00
_cell.angle_beta   90.00
_cell.angle_gamma   90.00
#
_symmetry.space_group_name_H-M   'P 1'
#
loop_
_entity.id
_entity.type
_entity.pdbx_description
1 polymer ?
#
loop_
_entity_poly.entity_id
_entity_poly.type
_entity_poly.pdbx_seq_one_letter_code
_entity_poly.pdbx_strand_id
1 'polypeptide(L)'
;NYRSDLAAHVLLKDSANIPLKLNLAKQEMNTVKVLDSLAKALPVSLIDERAGDYEYFIKNTYNQASVLKSYVRGLQEFAEREMALKDFEVKFRTKGINWLIVEEGDSVSLQLNPGLDKAYQPLVVMPEKYTAGLHFKDSVAISGYLYGITLSRKPDLAIKFPIDVGYKHKTLAQSKAFIVHDAGEQIFFVILYNENKVKDKLTVTVAKIYRSDGLAWSNHFKVDMPPASATFVNGELIVTGLDDKKWVLDKNGKMK
;
A
#
# COMPACT_ATOMS: atom_id res chain seq x y z
N ASN A 1 -2.35 33.23 -14.29
CA ASN A 1 -1.74 31.97 -13.81
C ASN A 1 -2.28 31.52 -12.45
N TYR A 2 -2.31 32.35 -11.41
CA TYR A 2 -2.80 31.96 -10.06
C TYR A 2 -4.15 31.20 -10.00
N ARG A 3 -5.17 31.63 -10.76
CA ARG A 3 -6.48 30.93 -10.80
C ARG A 3 -6.42 29.55 -11.47
N SER A 4 -5.52 29.36 -12.43
CA SER A 4 -5.30 28.09 -13.12
C SER A 4 -4.57 27.11 -12.21
N ASP A 5 -3.57 27.59 -11.46
CA ASP A 5 -2.80 26.78 -10.52
C ASP A 5 -3.68 26.35 -9.33
N LEU A 6 -4.55 27.25 -8.85
CA LEU A 6 -5.52 26.94 -7.80
C LEU A 6 -6.52 25.87 -8.25
N ALA A 7 -7.06 26.00 -9.47
CA ALA A 7 -8.00 25.02 -10.04
C ALA A 7 -7.32 23.66 -10.26
N ALA A 8 -6.08 23.63 -10.77
CA ALA A 8 -5.30 22.41 -10.90
C ALA A 8 -5.04 21.75 -9.53
N HIS A 9 -4.69 22.53 -8.51
CA HIS A 9 -4.50 22.01 -7.15
C HIS A 9 -5.78 21.41 -6.55
N VAL A 10 -6.95 22.01 -6.79
CA VAL A 10 -8.24 21.48 -6.32
C VAL A 10 -8.54 20.13 -6.98
N LEU A 11 -8.38 20.03 -8.31
CA LEU A 11 -8.60 18.79 -9.05
C LEU A 11 -7.69 17.65 -8.55
N LEU A 12 -6.43 17.98 -8.24
CA LEU A 12 -5.47 17.01 -7.72
C LEU A 12 -5.80 16.58 -6.27
N LYS A 13 -6.38 17.47 -5.46
CA LYS A 13 -6.88 17.14 -4.11
C LYS A 13 -8.11 16.25 -4.13
N ASP A 14 -8.95 16.34 -5.15
CA ASP A 14 -10.15 15.52 -5.29
C ASP A 14 -9.87 14.15 -5.94
N SER A 15 -8.67 13.94 -6.48
CA SER A 15 -8.27 12.69 -7.12
C SER A 15 -8.45 11.45 -6.22
N ALA A 16 -8.97 10.35 -6.75
CA ALA A 16 -9.01 9.08 -6.02
C ALA A 16 -7.60 8.48 -5.79
N ASN A 17 -6.54 9.01 -6.41
CA ASN A 17 -5.18 8.52 -6.31
C ASN A 17 -4.54 8.86 -4.94
N ILE A 18 -4.43 7.85 -4.09
CA ILE A 18 -3.89 7.97 -2.73
C ILE A 18 -2.39 8.35 -2.73
N PRO A 19 -1.51 7.70 -3.53
CA PRO A 19 -0.11 8.13 -3.67
C PRO A 19 0.05 9.60 -4.07
N LEU A 20 -0.76 10.08 -5.03
CA LEU A 20 -0.73 11.47 -5.48
C LEU A 20 -1.11 12.42 -4.33
N LYS A 21 -2.19 12.13 -3.61
CA LYS A 21 -2.63 12.90 -2.44
C LYS A 21 -1.56 12.97 -1.35
N LEU A 22 -0.86 11.87 -1.09
CA LEU A 22 0.25 11.85 -0.13
C LEU A 22 1.42 12.74 -0.61
N ASN A 23 1.75 12.69 -1.90
CA ASN A 23 2.82 13.51 -2.46
C ASN A 23 2.48 15.01 -2.36
N LEU A 24 1.26 15.41 -2.69
CA LEU A 24 0.79 16.79 -2.55
C LEU A 24 0.85 17.26 -1.09
N ALA A 25 0.39 16.43 -0.14
CA ALA A 25 0.46 16.77 1.28
C ALA A 25 1.91 16.98 1.75
N LYS A 26 2.86 16.16 1.26
CA LYS A 26 4.30 16.33 1.54
C LYS A 26 4.87 17.61 0.92
N GLN A 27 4.48 17.94 -0.30
CA GLN A 27 4.89 19.19 -0.96
C GLN A 27 4.36 20.41 -0.20
N GLU A 28 3.08 20.42 0.17
CA GLU A 28 2.47 21.47 0.98
C GLU A 28 3.18 21.61 2.33
N MET A 29 3.46 20.49 3.01
CA MET A 29 4.23 20.49 4.26
C MET A 29 5.63 21.12 4.07
N ASN A 30 6.30 20.85 2.94
CA ASN A 30 7.60 21.44 2.66
C ASN A 30 7.51 22.97 2.46
N THR A 31 6.49 23.44 1.76
CA THR A 31 6.23 24.88 1.60
C THR A 31 5.97 25.57 2.94
N VAL A 32 5.18 24.95 3.83
CA VAL A 32 4.93 25.47 5.18
C VAL A 32 6.21 25.46 6.02
N LYS A 33 7.08 24.45 5.88
CA LYS A 33 8.41 24.44 6.53
C LYS A 33 9.31 25.58 6.08
N VAL A 34 9.30 25.91 4.79
CA VAL A 34 10.04 27.07 4.28
C VAL A 34 9.47 28.36 4.87
N LEU A 35 8.14 28.51 4.92
CA LEU A 35 7.49 29.67 5.54
C LEU A 35 7.84 29.80 7.03
N ASP A 36 7.77 28.70 7.79
CA ASP A 36 8.14 28.64 9.20
C ASP A 36 9.61 29.04 9.42
N SER A 37 10.51 28.54 8.57
CA SER A 37 11.94 28.88 8.64
C SER A 37 12.18 30.36 8.37
N LEU A 38 11.51 30.94 7.36
CA LEU A 38 11.58 32.37 7.05
C LEU A 38 11.00 33.23 8.18
N ALA A 39 9.85 32.82 8.72
CA ALA A 39 9.20 33.52 9.82
C ALA A 39 10.05 33.48 11.10
N LYS A 40 10.77 32.39 11.37
CA LYS A 40 11.70 32.25 12.50
C LYS A 40 13.03 32.99 12.28
N ALA A 41 13.46 33.15 11.02
CA ALA A 41 14.64 33.95 10.68
C ALA A 41 14.43 35.47 10.93
N LEU A 42 13.19 35.90 11.11
CA LEU A 42 12.80 37.27 11.45
C LEU A 42 12.23 37.35 12.88
N PRO A 43 13.03 37.11 13.94
CA PRO A 43 12.53 37.25 15.29
C PRO A 43 12.18 38.72 15.59
N VAL A 44 11.16 38.92 16.43
CA VAL A 44 10.65 40.26 16.79
C VAL A 44 11.76 41.16 17.36
N SER A 45 12.71 40.58 18.10
CA SER A 45 13.89 41.28 18.64
C SER A 45 14.82 41.84 17.56
N LEU A 46 15.00 41.12 16.45
CA LEU A 46 15.81 41.58 15.33
C LEU A 46 15.15 42.73 14.58
N ILE A 47 13.81 42.71 14.50
CA ILE A 47 13.03 43.81 13.93
C ILE A 47 13.20 45.06 14.78
N ASP A 48 13.23 44.93 16.12
CA ASP A 48 13.49 46.05 17.02
C ASP A 48 14.90 46.64 16.86
N GLU A 49 15.90 45.77 16.78
CA GLU A 49 17.31 46.18 16.66
C GLU A 49 17.61 46.86 15.32
N ARG A 50 16.99 46.39 14.23
CA ARG A 50 17.26 46.87 12.86
C ARG A 50 16.18 47.77 12.28
N ALA A 51 15.17 48.16 13.06
CA ALA A 51 14.09 49.03 12.58
C ALA A 51 14.61 50.35 11.99
N GLY A 52 15.69 50.91 12.57
CA GLY A 52 16.32 52.13 12.09
C GLY A 52 16.97 51.98 10.72
N ASP A 53 17.67 50.86 10.48
CA ASP A 53 18.37 50.60 9.21
C ASP A 53 17.40 50.42 8.03
N TYR A 54 16.16 50.02 8.31
CA TYR A 54 15.12 49.75 7.31
C TYR A 54 13.91 50.68 7.41
N GLU A 55 14.04 51.82 8.09
CA GLU A 55 12.91 52.71 8.42
C GLU A 55 12.09 53.11 7.18
N TYR A 56 12.77 53.44 6.07
CA TYR A 56 12.12 53.82 4.81
C TYR A 56 11.22 52.71 4.24
N PHE A 57 11.68 51.46 4.28
CA PHE A 57 10.91 50.31 3.81
C PHE A 57 9.72 50.03 4.74
N ILE A 58 9.97 50.01 6.05
CA ILE A 58 8.93 49.72 7.06
C ILE A 58 7.81 50.75 6.97
N LYS A 59 8.15 52.03 6.83
CA LYS A 59 7.17 53.13 6.76
C LYS A 59 6.36 53.09 5.46
N ASN A 60 7.00 52.77 4.32
CA ASN A 60 6.30 52.71 3.03
C ASN A 60 5.43 51.45 2.85
N THR A 61 5.82 50.30 3.42
CA THR A 61 5.11 49.04 3.19
C THR A 61 4.17 48.66 4.34
N TYR A 62 4.58 48.92 5.58
CA TYR A 62 3.85 48.50 6.79
C TYR A 62 3.41 49.67 7.68
N ASN A 63 3.72 50.91 7.29
CA ASN A 63 3.45 52.16 8.02
C ASN A 63 4.26 52.32 9.33
N GLN A 64 4.33 51.27 10.16
CA GLN A 64 5.05 51.26 11.44
C GLN A 64 5.69 49.90 11.72
N ALA A 65 6.80 49.88 12.46
CA ALA A 65 7.49 48.64 12.86
C ALA A 65 6.60 47.71 13.70
N SER A 66 5.69 48.27 14.51
CA SER A 66 4.70 47.51 15.29
C SER A 66 3.78 46.65 14.42
N VAL A 67 3.39 47.13 13.24
CA VAL A 67 2.56 46.41 12.27
C VAL A 67 3.35 45.26 11.67
N LEU A 68 4.62 45.49 11.29
CA LEU A 68 5.50 44.43 10.79
C LEU A 68 5.72 43.32 11.84
N LYS A 69 5.94 43.67 13.11
CA LYS A 69 6.06 42.68 14.20
C LYS A 69 4.79 41.84 14.35
N SER A 70 3.63 42.49 14.31
CA SER A 70 2.33 41.82 14.42
C SER A 70 2.08 40.88 13.23
N TYR A 71 2.48 41.31 12.03
CA TYR A 71 2.43 40.50 10.83
C TYR A 71 3.35 39.28 10.92
N VAL A 72 4.61 39.46 11.32
CA VAL A 72 5.57 38.35 11.49
C VAL A 72 5.12 37.37 12.57
N ARG A 73 4.60 37.86 13.70
CA ARG A 73 4.01 37.00 14.73
C ARG A 73 2.81 36.22 14.20
N GLY A 74 1.93 36.88 13.43
CA GLY A 74 0.81 36.21 12.77
C GLY A 74 1.26 35.15 11.78
N LEU A 75 2.35 35.39 11.04
CA LEU A 75 2.97 34.39 10.15
C LEU A 75 3.55 33.20 10.91
N GLN A 76 4.21 33.43 12.06
CA GLN A 76 4.72 32.36 12.92
C GLN A 76 3.59 31.50 13.46
N GLU A 77 2.57 32.13 14.06
CA GLU A 77 1.39 31.42 14.61
C GLU A 77 0.62 30.65 13.51
N PHE A 78 0.53 31.22 12.31
CA PHE A 78 -0.05 30.55 11.14
C PHE A 78 0.79 29.36 10.69
N ALA A 79 2.11 29.54 10.53
CA ALA A 79 3.01 28.49 10.08
C ALA A 79 3.07 27.30 11.05
N GLU A 80 3.09 27.56 12.36
CA GLU A 80 3.06 26.52 13.40
C GLU A 80 1.76 25.70 13.34
N ARG A 81 0.61 26.38 13.23
CA ARG A 81 -0.71 25.73 13.13
C ARG A 81 -0.81 24.87 11.87
N GLU A 82 -0.46 25.43 10.72
CA GLU A 82 -0.51 24.71 9.45
C GLU A 82 0.47 23.53 9.43
N MET A 83 1.65 23.68 10.04
CA MET A 83 2.62 22.59 10.14
C MET A 83 2.08 21.41 10.95
N ALA A 84 1.40 21.67 12.08
CA ALA A 84 0.79 20.63 12.89
C ALA A 84 -0.32 19.88 12.12
N LEU A 85 -1.17 20.62 11.38
CA LEU A 85 -2.22 20.03 10.55
C LEU A 85 -1.64 19.18 9.41
N LYS A 86 -0.61 19.68 8.73
CA LYS A 86 0.03 18.97 7.61
C LYS A 86 0.83 17.77 8.06
N ASP A 87 1.51 17.85 9.21
CA ASP A 87 2.19 16.70 9.81
C ASP A 87 1.21 15.58 10.14
N PHE A 88 0.07 15.91 10.75
CA PHE A 88 -1.00 14.96 10.99
C PHE A 88 -1.53 14.35 9.67
N GLU A 89 -1.82 15.18 8.67
CA GLU A 89 -2.32 14.72 7.37
C GLU A 89 -1.33 13.78 6.68
N VAL A 90 -0.04 14.13 6.64
CA VAL A 90 1.01 13.30 6.04
C VAL A 90 1.12 11.97 6.80
N LYS A 91 1.13 11.99 8.14
CA LYS A 91 1.17 10.76 8.95
C LYS A 91 -0.05 9.88 8.69
N PHE A 92 -1.25 10.47 8.65
CA PHE A 92 -2.49 9.77 8.38
C PHE A 92 -2.48 9.11 6.99
N ARG A 93 -2.14 9.86 5.94
CA ARG A 93 -2.06 9.36 4.57
C ARG A 93 -0.94 8.33 4.37
N THR A 94 0.18 8.51 5.05
CA THR A 94 1.29 7.53 5.05
C THR A 94 0.87 6.21 5.69
N LYS A 95 0.02 6.23 6.72
CA LYS A 95 -0.56 4.99 7.23
C LYS A 95 -1.51 4.38 6.19
N GLY A 96 -2.41 5.18 5.62
CA GLY A 96 -3.41 4.71 4.65
C GLY A 96 -2.83 4.07 3.39
N ILE A 97 -1.64 4.50 2.92
CA ILE A 97 -1.02 3.93 1.72
C ILE A 97 -0.63 2.45 1.87
N ASN A 98 -0.46 2.00 3.11
CA ASN A 98 -0.08 0.62 3.45
C ASN A 98 -1.29 -0.30 3.63
N TRP A 99 -2.51 0.17 3.35
CA TRP A 99 -3.72 -0.62 3.48
C TRP A 99 -4.53 -0.58 2.20
N LEU A 100 -5.04 -1.74 1.83
CA LEU A 100 -6.07 -1.90 0.83
C LEU A 100 -7.42 -1.97 1.54
N ILE A 101 -8.36 -1.13 1.11
CA ILE A 101 -9.72 -1.06 1.63
C ILE A 101 -10.53 -2.13 0.90
N VAL A 102 -11.05 -3.10 1.64
CA VAL A 102 -11.90 -4.15 1.08
C VAL A 102 -13.34 -3.95 1.55
N GLU A 103 -14.27 -4.69 0.93
CA GLU A 103 -15.68 -4.62 1.29
C GLU A 103 -15.91 -5.06 2.75
N GLU A 104 -17.04 -4.64 3.32
CA GLU A 104 -17.47 -4.96 4.70
C GLU A 104 -16.64 -4.29 5.83
N GLY A 105 -15.85 -3.26 5.52
CA GLY A 105 -15.12 -2.47 6.53
C GLY A 105 -13.78 -3.10 6.94
N ASP A 106 -13.39 -4.20 6.31
CA ASP A 106 -12.09 -4.82 6.49
C ASP A 106 -10.99 -4.11 5.69
N SER A 107 -9.73 -4.43 6.02
CA SER A 107 -8.58 -3.96 5.27
C SER A 107 -7.48 -5.00 5.18
N VAL A 108 -6.76 -5.00 4.06
CA VAL A 108 -5.59 -5.85 3.84
C VAL A 108 -4.33 -5.00 3.95
N SER A 109 -3.40 -5.41 4.80
CA SER A 109 -2.09 -4.78 4.84
C SER A 109 -1.34 -5.01 3.53
N LEU A 110 -0.68 -3.98 3.02
CA LEU A 110 0.27 -4.06 1.91
C LEU A 110 1.71 -4.28 2.41
N GLN A 111 1.85 -4.73 3.65
CA GLN A 111 3.09 -5.15 4.27
C GLN A 111 2.98 -6.62 4.68
N LEU A 112 4.07 -7.37 4.48
CA LEU A 112 4.19 -8.73 4.97
C LEU A 112 4.21 -8.72 6.51
N ASN A 113 3.65 -9.77 7.12
CA ASN A 113 3.59 -9.95 8.58
C ASN A 113 2.92 -8.79 9.35
N PRO A 114 1.65 -8.47 9.06
CA PRO A 114 0.95 -7.34 9.69
C PRO A 114 0.58 -7.53 11.18
N GLY A 115 0.94 -8.67 11.77
CA GLY A 115 0.52 -9.09 13.11
C GLY A 115 -0.56 -10.17 13.07
N LEU A 116 -0.55 -11.08 14.04
CA LEU A 116 -1.49 -12.22 14.11
C LEU A 116 -2.92 -11.81 14.47
N ASP A 117 -3.12 -10.58 14.94
CA ASP A 117 -4.43 -9.98 15.23
C ASP A 117 -5.21 -9.59 13.97
N LYS A 118 -4.57 -9.62 12.79
CA LYS A 118 -5.22 -9.30 11.52
C LYS A 118 -5.79 -10.55 10.85
N ALA A 119 -7.02 -10.43 10.34
CA ALA A 119 -7.67 -11.48 9.56
C ALA A 119 -6.92 -11.78 8.25
N TYR A 120 -6.44 -10.74 7.57
CA TYR A 120 -5.65 -10.89 6.34
C TYR A 120 -4.16 -10.98 6.66
N GLN A 121 -3.53 -12.06 6.17
CA GLN A 121 -2.11 -12.34 6.28
C GLN A 121 -1.51 -12.39 4.87
N PRO A 122 -0.99 -11.25 4.34
CA PRO A 122 -0.30 -11.21 3.06
C PRO A 122 0.95 -12.10 3.08
N LEU A 123 1.07 -12.95 2.07
CA LEU A 123 2.24 -13.78 1.83
C LEU A 123 3.06 -13.25 0.65
N VAL A 124 2.41 -12.56 -0.29
CA VAL A 124 3.02 -11.88 -1.44
C VAL A 124 2.38 -10.52 -1.58
N VAL A 125 3.21 -9.49 -1.72
CA VAL A 125 2.78 -8.14 -2.12
C VAL A 125 3.66 -7.69 -3.28
N MET A 126 3.05 -7.49 -4.44
CA MET A 126 3.69 -6.83 -5.57
C MET A 126 3.18 -5.39 -5.64
N PRO A 127 4.02 -4.40 -5.29
CA PRO A 127 3.61 -3.00 -5.16
C PRO A 127 2.84 -2.50 -6.38
N GLU A 128 1.71 -1.84 -6.14
CA GLU A 128 0.83 -1.25 -7.17
C GLU A 128 0.33 -2.25 -8.23
N LYS A 129 0.37 -3.55 -7.94
CA LYS A 129 -0.16 -4.60 -8.80
C LYS A 129 -1.17 -5.49 -8.09
N TYR A 130 -0.70 -6.32 -7.15
CA TYR A 130 -1.54 -7.31 -6.48
C TYR A 130 -0.94 -7.80 -5.17
N THR A 131 -1.80 -8.31 -4.30
CA THR A 131 -1.46 -8.98 -3.03
C THR A 131 -2.20 -10.31 -2.93
N ALA A 132 -1.52 -11.33 -2.43
CA ALA A 132 -2.11 -12.63 -2.17
C ALA A 132 -1.63 -13.19 -0.83
N GLY A 133 -2.47 -14.01 -0.22
CA GLY A 133 -2.15 -14.64 1.05
C GLY A 133 -3.31 -15.40 1.64
N LEU A 134 -3.35 -15.43 2.97
CA LEU A 134 -4.37 -16.13 3.75
C LEU A 134 -5.33 -15.14 4.39
N HIS A 135 -6.60 -15.50 4.45
CA HIS A 135 -7.67 -14.77 5.11
C HIS A 135 -8.33 -15.68 6.15
N PHE A 136 -8.17 -15.31 7.41
CA PHE A 136 -8.69 -16.00 8.59
C PHE A 136 -9.98 -15.32 9.03
N LYS A 137 -11.13 -15.92 8.70
CA LYS A 137 -12.43 -15.43 9.19
C LYS A 137 -12.63 -15.82 10.66
N ASP A 138 -12.18 -17.02 11.02
CA ASP A 138 -12.12 -17.55 12.38
C ASP A 138 -10.99 -18.60 12.46
N SER A 139 -10.94 -19.37 13.57
CA SER A 139 -9.88 -20.40 13.77
C SER A 139 -9.98 -21.62 12.84
N VAL A 140 -11.08 -21.76 12.10
CA VAL A 140 -11.43 -22.93 11.28
C VAL A 140 -11.66 -22.54 9.81
N ALA A 141 -12.31 -21.42 9.55
CA ALA A 141 -12.63 -20.88 8.24
C ALA A 141 -11.46 -20.03 7.73
N ILE A 142 -10.58 -20.69 6.98
CA ILE A 142 -9.41 -20.07 6.37
C ILE A 142 -9.56 -20.18 4.85
N SER A 143 -9.28 -19.07 4.16
CA SER A 143 -9.37 -18.95 2.71
C SER A 143 -8.08 -18.35 2.16
N GLY A 144 -7.74 -18.67 0.93
CA GLY A 144 -6.75 -17.92 0.18
C GLY A 144 -7.41 -16.69 -0.44
N TYR A 145 -6.63 -15.65 -0.71
CA TYR A 145 -7.12 -14.47 -1.44
C TYR A 145 -6.12 -13.99 -2.48
N LEU A 146 -6.65 -13.30 -3.50
CA LEU A 146 -5.90 -12.51 -4.48
C LEU A 146 -6.64 -11.20 -4.71
N TYR A 147 -6.01 -10.09 -4.33
CA TYR A 147 -6.56 -8.74 -4.52
C TYR A 147 -5.67 -7.87 -5.40
N GLY A 148 -6.26 -7.12 -6.31
CA GLY A 148 -5.60 -6.07 -7.08
C GLY A 148 -5.29 -4.85 -6.21
N ILE A 149 -4.11 -4.25 -6.41
CA ILE A 149 -3.69 -3.04 -5.71
C ILE A 149 -3.85 -1.87 -6.66
N THR A 150 -4.89 -1.08 -6.45
CA THR A 150 -5.15 0.12 -7.25
C THR A 150 -4.63 1.39 -6.54
N LEU A 151 -4.54 2.48 -7.30
CA LEU A 151 -4.19 3.80 -6.80
C LEU A 151 -5.23 4.34 -5.80
N SER A 152 -6.49 3.92 -5.91
CA SER A 152 -7.56 4.28 -4.98
C SER A 152 -7.58 3.41 -3.72
N ARG A 153 -6.70 2.41 -3.65
CA ARG A 153 -6.66 1.38 -2.61
C ARG A 153 -7.98 0.62 -2.46
N LYS A 154 -8.81 0.59 -3.51
CA LYS A 154 -9.99 -0.27 -3.63
C LYS A 154 -9.71 -1.32 -4.70
N PRO A 155 -9.79 -2.63 -4.39
CA PRO A 155 -9.44 -3.67 -5.36
C PRO A 155 -10.38 -3.62 -6.56
N ASP A 156 -9.80 -3.72 -7.75
CA ASP A 156 -10.50 -3.98 -9.01
C ASP A 156 -10.62 -5.49 -9.30
N LEU A 157 -9.74 -6.29 -8.69
CA LEU A 157 -9.80 -7.74 -8.62
C LEU A 157 -9.92 -8.15 -7.14
N ALA A 158 -10.99 -8.86 -6.76
CA ALA A 158 -11.22 -9.25 -5.38
C ALA A 158 -11.69 -10.72 -5.28
N ILE A 159 -10.76 -11.67 -5.14
CA ILE A 159 -11.09 -13.11 -5.15
C ILE A 159 -10.65 -13.79 -3.87
N LYS A 160 -11.55 -14.60 -3.28
CA LYS A 160 -11.26 -15.57 -2.22
C LYS A 160 -11.42 -16.99 -2.77
N PHE A 161 -10.58 -17.92 -2.34
CA PHE A 161 -10.60 -19.30 -2.82
C PHE A 161 -10.34 -20.31 -1.69
N PRO A 162 -10.86 -21.54 -1.81
CA PRO A 162 -10.64 -22.58 -0.79
C PRO A 162 -9.17 -23.00 -0.76
N ILE A 163 -8.70 -23.38 0.43
CA ILE A 163 -7.34 -23.88 0.68
C ILE A 163 -7.40 -25.19 1.47
N ASP A 164 -6.32 -25.95 1.43
CA ASP A 164 -6.21 -27.20 2.20
C ASP A 164 -6.20 -26.96 3.72
N VAL A 165 -6.53 -27.99 4.50
CA VAL A 165 -6.59 -27.95 5.97
C VAL A 165 -5.22 -27.74 6.65
N GLY A 166 -4.12 -27.81 5.90
CA GLY A 166 -2.76 -27.60 6.39
C GLY A 166 -2.42 -26.16 6.81
N TYR A 167 -3.16 -25.17 6.29
CA TYR A 167 -2.93 -23.75 6.61
C TYR A 167 -3.63 -23.39 7.92
N LYS A 168 -2.88 -22.89 8.90
CA LYS A 168 -3.37 -22.48 10.24
C LYS A 168 -2.52 -21.33 10.75
N HIS A 169 -3.01 -20.55 11.73
CA HIS A 169 -2.21 -19.49 12.36
C HIS A 169 -0.86 -20.02 12.90
N LYS A 170 -0.86 -21.20 13.52
CA LYS A 170 0.36 -21.85 14.03
C LYS A 170 1.37 -22.26 12.94
N THR A 171 0.93 -22.41 11.70
CA THR A 171 1.77 -22.76 10.54
C THR A 171 1.96 -21.59 9.58
N LEU A 172 1.60 -20.37 9.99
CA LEU A 172 1.66 -19.18 9.15
C LEU A 172 3.10 -18.82 8.79
N ALA A 173 4.05 -18.94 9.72
CA ALA A 173 5.46 -18.64 9.47
C ALA A 173 6.08 -19.54 8.37
N GLN A 174 5.56 -20.76 8.24
CA GLN A 174 5.94 -21.75 7.23
C GLN A 174 5.08 -21.67 5.96
N SER A 175 4.04 -20.83 5.95
CA SER A 175 3.22 -20.61 4.77
C SER A 175 3.91 -19.62 3.85
N LYS A 176 4.01 -19.98 2.58
CA LYS A 176 4.66 -19.20 1.53
C LYS A 176 3.74 -19.12 0.32
N ALA A 177 3.96 -18.12 -0.51
CA ALA A 177 3.19 -17.94 -1.72
C ALA A 177 4.04 -17.31 -2.83
N PHE A 178 3.63 -17.54 -4.06
CA PHE A 178 4.03 -16.75 -5.23
C PHE A 178 2.92 -16.76 -6.26
N ILE A 179 2.96 -15.78 -7.16
CA ILE A 179 1.95 -15.56 -8.18
C ILE A 179 2.62 -15.68 -9.54
N VAL A 180 1.99 -16.42 -10.43
CA VAL A 180 2.35 -16.47 -11.84
C VAL A 180 1.17 -15.94 -12.64
N HIS A 181 1.43 -15.14 -13.66
CA HIS A 181 0.39 -14.62 -14.53
C HIS A 181 0.82 -14.73 -15.99
N ASP A 182 -0.14 -14.66 -16.89
CA ASP A 182 0.14 -14.53 -18.32
C ASP A 182 0.62 -13.11 -18.67
N ALA A 183 1.14 -12.92 -19.87
CA ALA A 183 1.67 -11.61 -20.31
C ALA A 183 0.62 -10.49 -20.29
N GLY A 184 -0.67 -10.83 -20.44
CA GLY A 184 -1.78 -9.88 -20.42
C GLY A 184 -2.36 -9.61 -19.03
N GLU A 185 -1.84 -10.23 -17.96
CA GLU A 185 -2.40 -10.18 -16.60
C GLU A 185 -3.93 -10.48 -16.58
N GLN A 186 -4.36 -11.42 -17.43
CA GLN A 186 -5.73 -11.92 -17.55
C GLN A 186 -5.94 -13.22 -16.79
N ILE A 187 -4.89 -14.02 -16.65
CA ILE A 187 -4.88 -15.30 -15.95
C ILE A 187 -3.84 -15.22 -14.85
N PHE A 188 -4.27 -15.46 -13.63
CA PHE A 188 -3.42 -15.55 -12.45
C PHE A 188 -3.43 -16.96 -11.89
N PHE A 189 -2.27 -17.42 -11.46
CA PHE A 189 -2.08 -18.62 -10.68
C PHE A 189 -1.49 -18.21 -9.33
N VAL A 190 -2.26 -18.41 -8.27
CA VAL A 190 -1.78 -18.23 -6.90
C VAL A 190 -1.36 -19.57 -6.37
N ILE A 191 -0.07 -19.70 -6.07
CA ILE A 191 0.51 -20.94 -5.53
C ILE A 191 0.83 -20.67 -4.07
N LEU A 192 0.13 -21.33 -3.17
CA LEU A 192 0.38 -21.34 -1.74
C LEU A 192 1.03 -22.67 -1.38
N TYR A 193 2.02 -22.67 -0.52
CA TYR A 193 2.55 -23.91 0.06
C TYR A 193 2.90 -23.74 1.53
N ASN A 194 2.89 -24.84 2.27
CA ASN A 194 3.34 -24.86 3.65
C ASN A 194 4.61 -25.71 3.78
N GLU A 195 5.68 -25.15 4.32
CA GLU A 195 6.95 -25.84 4.54
C GLU A 195 6.86 -26.93 5.63
N ASN A 196 5.79 -26.94 6.42
CA ASN A 196 5.53 -28.01 7.38
C ASN A 196 5.00 -29.27 6.69
N LYS A 197 5.76 -30.37 6.78
CA LYS A 197 5.41 -31.65 6.17
C LYS A 197 4.34 -32.39 6.98
N VAL A 198 3.36 -32.96 6.28
CA VAL A 198 2.36 -33.88 6.84
C VAL A 198 2.48 -35.22 6.12
N LYS A 199 2.94 -36.26 6.83
CA LYS A 199 3.31 -37.57 6.24
C LYS A 199 4.35 -37.41 5.13
N ASP A 200 5.44 -36.71 5.45
CA ASP A 200 6.59 -36.42 4.58
C ASP A 200 6.33 -35.59 3.31
N LYS A 201 5.10 -35.09 3.14
CA LYS A 201 4.72 -34.24 2.01
C LYS A 201 4.31 -32.85 2.45
N LEU A 202 4.64 -31.85 1.63
CA LEU A 202 4.18 -30.48 1.76
C LEU A 202 2.81 -30.32 1.13
N THR A 203 1.94 -29.58 1.80
CA THR A 203 0.67 -29.14 1.22
C THR A 203 0.91 -27.99 0.28
N VAL A 204 0.35 -28.06 -0.93
CA VAL A 204 0.34 -26.98 -1.92
C VAL A 204 -1.09 -26.75 -2.38
N THR A 205 -1.51 -25.50 -2.44
CA THR A 205 -2.76 -25.07 -3.07
C THR A 205 -2.41 -24.25 -4.30
N VAL A 206 -3.05 -24.54 -5.43
CA VAL A 206 -2.98 -23.70 -6.62
C VAL A 206 -4.37 -23.27 -7.01
N ALA A 207 -4.57 -21.97 -7.12
CA ALA A 207 -5.79 -21.37 -7.62
C ALA A 207 -5.54 -20.70 -8.97
N LYS A 208 -6.34 -21.06 -9.98
CA LYS A 208 -6.39 -20.36 -11.27
C LYS A 208 -7.53 -19.35 -11.23
N ILE A 209 -7.22 -18.11 -11.54
CA ILE A 209 -8.13 -16.97 -11.45
C ILE A 209 -8.08 -16.21 -12.78
N TYR A 210 -9.23 -15.98 -13.39
CA TYR A 210 -9.38 -15.05 -14.50
C TYR A 210 -9.71 -13.67 -13.97
N ARG A 211 -9.15 -12.63 -14.57
CA ARG A 211 -9.46 -11.25 -14.20
C ARG A 211 -10.94 -10.92 -14.43
N SER A 212 -11.53 -11.44 -15.51
CA SER A 212 -12.93 -11.20 -15.88
C SER A 212 -13.91 -12.08 -15.10
N ASP A 213 -13.61 -13.38 -15.01
CA ASP A 213 -14.59 -14.39 -14.57
C ASP A 213 -14.37 -14.83 -13.10
N GLY A 214 -13.28 -14.39 -12.49
CA GLY A 214 -12.91 -14.74 -11.13
C GLY A 214 -12.29 -16.15 -11.02
N LEU A 215 -12.62 -16.86 -9.94
CA LEU A 215 -12.02 -18.17 -9.65
C LEU A 215 -12.45 -19.23 -10.66
N ALA A 216 -11.50 -19.76 -11.43
CA ALA A 216 -11.74 -20.88 -12.34
C ALA A 216 -11.72 -22.23 -11.60
N TRP A 217 -10.69 -22.45 -10.79
CA TRP A 217 -10.55 -23.62 -9.93
C TRP A 217 -9.51 -23.35 -8.83
N SER A 218 -9.60 -24.11 -7.73
CA SER A 218 -8.59 -24.19 -6.69
C SER A 218 -8.38 -25.66 -6.33
N ASN A 219 -7.16 -26.16 -6.53
CA ASN A 219 -6.82 -27.56 -6.29
C ASN A 219 -5.69 -27.67 -5.28
N HIS A 220 -5.71 -28.77 -4.55
CA HIS A 220 -4.74 -29.06 -3.50
C HIS A 220 -3.97 -30.32 -3.86
N PHE A 221 -2.66 -30.27 -3.70
CA PHE A 221 -1.80 -31.41 -3.96
C PHE A 221 -0.69 -31.50 -2.91
N LYS A 222 -0.07 -32.67 -2.87
CA LYS A 222 0.99 -33.00 -1.92
C LYS A 222 2.27 -33.24 -2.68
N VAL A 223 3.31 -32.47 -2.36
CA VAL A 223 4.63 -32.55 -3.01
C VAL A 223 5.70 -32.93 -2.01
N ASP A 224 6.81 -33.47 -2.50
CA ASP A 224 7.88 -33.97 -1.63
C ASP A 224 8.91 -32.88 -1.27
N MET A 225 8.96 -31.78 -2.05
CA MET A 225 9.83 -30.61 -1.84
C MET A 225 9.14 -29.27 -2.15
N PRO A 226 9.67 -28.15 -1.63
CA PRO A 226 9.08 -26.83 -1.83
C PRO A 226 9.03 -26.45 -3.32
N PRO A 227 7.91 -25.88 -3.80
CA PRO A 227 7.87 -25.20 -5.08
C PRO A 227 8.83 -23.99 -5.09
N ALA A 228 9.61 -23.86 -6.17
CA ALA A 228 10.58 -22.78 -6.36
C ALA A 228 10.14 -21.77 -7.42
N SER A 229 9.51 -22.24 -8.50
CA SER A 229 9.00 -21.38 -9.57
C SER A 229 7.80 -22.04 -10.27
N ALA A 230 7.10 -21.27 -11.11
CA ALA A 230 6.15 -21.86 -12.03
C ALA A 230 6.08 -21.08 -13.35
N THR A 231 5.63 -21.74 -14.41
CA THR A 231 5.48 -21.14 -15.74
C THR A 231 4.21 -21.67 -16.39
N PHE A 232 3.45 -20.78 -17.03
CA PHE A 232 2.24 -21.13 -17.75
C PHE A 232 2.54 -21.17 -19.26
N VAL A 233 2.44 -22.36 -19.87
CA VAL A 233 2.75 -22.59 -21.29
C VAL A 233 1.73 -23.54 -21.89
N ASN A 234 1.21 -23.22 -23.09
CA ASN A 234 0.28 -24.08 -23.84
C ASN A 234 -0.96 -24.55 -23.05
N GLY A 235 -1.47 -23.71 -22.13
CA GLY A 235 -2.65 -24.03 -21.33
C GLY A 235 -2.37 -24.89 -20.09
N GLU A 236 -1.10 -25.21 -19.81
CA GLU A 236 -0.66 -25.98 -18.65
C GLU A 236 0.21 -25.12 -17.73
N LEU A 237 0.05 -25.32 -16.42
CA LEU A 237 0.93 -24.71 -15.42
C LEU A 237 1.99 -25.74 -15.01
N ILE A 238 3.25 -25.39 -15.24
CA ILE A 238 4.41 -26.19 -14.83
C ILE A 238 4.96 -25.58 -13.55
N VAL A 239 4.79 -26.26 -12.42
CA VAL A 239 5.39 -25.87 -11.13
C VAL A 239 6.70 -26.64 -10.96
N THR A 240 7.81 -25.93 -10.75
CA THR A 240 9.14 -26.51 -10.60
C THR A 240 9.55 -26.45 -9.14
N GLY A 241 9.94 -27.59 -8.58
CA GLY A 241 10.50 -27.73 -7.23
C GLY A 241 11.94 -27.25 -7.14
N LEU A 242 12.46 -27.18 -5.92
CA LEU A 242 13.83 -26.75 -5.64
C LEU A 242 14.91 -27.71 -6.20
N ASP A 243 14.54 -28.93 -6.57
CA ASP A 243 15.38 -29.98 -7.14
C ASP A 243 15.16 -30.19 -8.66
N ASP A 244 14.54 -29.22 -9.32
CA ASP A 244 14.10 -29.29 -10.72
C ASP A 244 13.00 -30.33 -11.03
N LYS A 245 12.41 -30.98 -10.01
CA LYS A 245 11.21 -31.81 -10.19
C LYS A 245 10.05 -30.96 -10.67
N LYS A 246 9.33 -31.41 -11.68
CA LYS A 246 8.21 -30.67 -12.29
C LYS A 246 6.88 -31.34 -11.94
N TRP A 247 5.91 -30.52 -11.54
CA TRP A 247 4.51 -30.91 -11.42
C TRP A 247 3.71 -30.14 -12.47
N VAL A 248 3.07 -30.86 -13.39
CA VAL A 248 2.33 -30.27 -14.50
C VAL A 248 0.84 -30.33 -14.19
N LEU A 249 0.19 -29.17 -14.18
CA LEU A 249 -1.24 -29.02 -13.97
C LEU A 249 -1.91 -28.72 -15.31
N ASP A 250 -2.90 -29.54 -15.67
CA ASP A 250 -3.68 -29.34 -16.88
C ASP A 250 -4.61 -28.10 -16.79
N LYS A 251 -5.36 -27.83 -17.86
CA LYS A 251 -6.32 -26.70 -17.92
C LYS A 251 -7.38 -26.71 -16.80
N ASN A 252 -7.67 -27.87 -16.22
CA ASN A 252 -8.63 -28.09 -15.13
C ASN A 252 -7.93 -28.20 -13.75
N GLY A 253 -6.61 -28.00 -13.72
CA GLY A 253 -5.79 -28.07 -12.52
C GLY A 253 -5.54 -29.48 -12.00
N LYS A 254 -5.73 -30.52 -12.82
CA LYS A 254 -5.35 -31.89 -12.47
C LYS A 254 -3.84 -32.06 -12.67
N MET A 255 -3.17 -32.59 -11.65
CA MET A 255 -1.74 -32.92 -11.72
C MET A 255 -1.55 -34.18 -12.58
N LYS A 256 -0.67 -34.10 -13.57
CA LYS A 256 -0.24 -35.22 -14.42
C LYS A 256 0.93 -35.99 -13.80
#